data_AF-A0A150JBZ0-F1
#
_entry.id   AF-A0A150JBZ0-F1
#
_cell.length_a   1.000
_cell.length_b   1.000
_cell.length_c   1.000
_cell.angle_alpha   90.00
_cell.angle_beta   90.00
_cell.angle_gamma   90.00
#
_symmetry.space_group_name_H-M   'P 1'
#
loop_
_entity.id
_entity.type
_entity.pdbx_description
1 polymer ?
#
loop_
_entity_poly.entity_id
_entity_poly.type
_entity_poly.pdbx_seq_one_letter_code
_entity_poly.pdbx_strand_id
1 'polypeptide(L)'
;MINSVATIGEYLIKKENRPPLSILTQDSKAKYVVGIVLNKSGNNYDYETIRIEEYDSINFEKYLYRRGESQGADVTPTCKITDIDKTFKKKFLHWFSESNSYNLSEEAIKEIEGIKKVLEKNQEIILKDIKNTINAFSDNEIKGGTLLTLLFKENDEIQYLFDLKIFRSILVDRSNFRYYNKYGLQSIGKNKICSICLNNEDEVYGFTSDIFPFYTLDKSSFAPSLNQKNGWKLYPVCAKCALNLEEGKKYIEKFMNLNFYGRYRYYLIPKFMNLVEENYYDSIFDLFEVYAKDPSFSKEKRGWIGDLTYTEDRILELISEQKNLLTLNLVFYDKPNPKELKILLNIGDVLPSYLNKLFETKKRVDNIEIFYNNQISFNFEILYNIFVRSMEKDKSKKFYIDTIGRIFTGKKINYNLILFFLIKRIRKNFSNNINTKDMTLKGFMLLLYLDALLILDKSNAGESMEKSLNQDVFEEKNEIVHIANKVFNQYGSFFNSDIKKAIFLEGVLTQKLLNIQYRDKKSTPFRNKLNGLKLDEKRIKTLLPQIQAKLEDYGKNYYKEIEKLISKYFLKAGEKWNIDNNEISFYFVLGMNMADIFVIKKDMAVEEE
;
A
#
# COMPACT_ATOMS: atom_id res chain seq x y z
N MET A 1 -7.36 11.91 3.79
CA MET A 1 -6.43 11.08 4.59
C MET A 1 -6.52 11.42 6.08
N ILE A 2 -5.84 12.47 6.57
CA ILE A 2 -5.74 12.77 8.01
C ILE A 2 -7.09 12.84 8.72
N ASN A 3 -8.05 13.59 8.18
CA ASN A 3 -9.38 13.68 8.77
C ASN A 3 -10.06 12.30 8.87
N SER A 4 -9.93 11.47 7.83
CA SER A 4 -10.46 10.10 7.83
C SER A 4 -9.81 9.24 8.92
N VAL A 5 -8.50 9.41 9.17
CA VAL A 5 -7.82 8.73 10.28
C VAL A 5 -8.37 9.19 11.63
N ALA A 6 -8.56 10.49 11.81
CA ALA A 6 -9.15 11.02 13.05
C ALA A 6 -10.59 10.51 13.24
N THR A 7 -11.40 10.45 12.18
CA THR A 7 -12.77 9.90 12.26
C THR A 7 -12.77 8.42 12.67
N ILE A 8 -11.82 7.63 12.15
CA ILE A 8 -11.65 6.23 12.57
C ILE A 8 -11.35 6.16 14.07
N GLY A 9 -10.40 6.96 14.57
CA GLY A 9 -10.10 6.98 15.99
C GLY A 9 -11.28 7.44 16.84
N GLU A 10 -11.98 8.50 16.43
CA GLU A 10 -13.19 8.97 17.12
C GLU A 10 -14.25 7.85 17.22
N TYR A 11 -14.46 7.11 16.13
CA TYR A 11 -15.37 5.97 16.11
C TYR A 11 -14.97 4.88 17.09
N LEU A 12 -13.71 4.45 17.07
CA LEU A 12 -13.20 3.40 17.96
C LEU A 12 -13.33 3.79 19.43
N ILE A 13 -13.01 5.05 19.74
CA ILE A 13 -13.14 5.62 21.08
C ILE A 13 -14.59 5.54 21.58
N LYS A 14 -15.55 5.90 20.72
CA LYS A 14 -16.99 5.81 21.04
C LYS A 14 -17.45 4.35 21.18
N LYS A 15 -17.10 3.48 20.23
CA LYS A 15 -17.51 2.06 20.18
C LYS A 15 -17.08 1.30 21.44
N GLU A 16 -15.84 1.51 21.89
CA GLU A 16 -15.30 0.82 23.06
C GLU A 16 -15.71 1.50 24.38
N ASN A 17 -16.57 2.53 24.33
CA ASN A 17 -16.93 3.43 25.44
C ASN A 17 -15.71 3.85 26.26
N ARG A 18 -14.58 4.06 25.57
CA ARG A 18 -13.28 4.23 26.20
C ARG A 18 -13.21 5.65 26.77
N PRO A 19 -13.14 5.83 28.10
CA PRO A 19 -12.94 7.16 28.66
C PRO A 19 -11.62 7.75 28.10
N PRO A 20 -11.50 9.08 27.91
CA PRO A 20 -10.28 9.69 27.36
C PRO A 20 -8.95 9.21 27.97
N LEU A 21 -9.00 8.82 29.25
CA LEU A 21 -7.89 8.26 30.01
C LEU A 21 -7.46 6.86 29.54
N SER A 22 -8.39 5.97 29.17
CA SER A 22 -8.05 4.62 28.72
C SER A 22 -7.25 4.62 27.43
N ILE A 23 -7.57 5.53 26.52
CA ILE A 23 -6.86 5.77 25.27
C ILE A 23 -5.42 6.22 25.52
N LEU A 24 -5.25 7.01 26.58
CA LEU A 24 -3.94 7.48 26.99
C LEU A 24 -3.12 6.36 27.64
N THR A 25 -3.75 5.44 28.35
CA THR A 25 -3.07 4.26 28.87
C THR A 25 -2.70 3.25 27.78
N GLN A 26 -1.66 2.46 28.02
CA GLN A 26 -1.17 1.43 27.13
C GLN A 26 -1.28 0.09 27.84
N ASP A 27 -1.81 -0.92 27.14
CA ASP A 27 -1.70 -2.30 27.58
C ASP A 27 -0.21 -2.69 27.57
N SER A 28 0.31 -2.93 28.77
CA SER A 28 1.70 -3.29 28.97
C SER A 28 1.95 -4.76 28.60
N LYS A 29 0.93 -5.62 28.57
CA LYS A 29 1.08 -7.07 28.43
C LYS A 29 2.08 -7.67 29.44
N ALA A 30 2.14 -7.06 30.63
CA ALA A 30 2.89 -7.61 31.74
C ALA A 30 2.21 -8.89 32.25
N LYS A 31 2.96 -9.69 32.99
CA LYS A 31 2.49 -10.84 33.76
C LYS A 31 2.18 -10.46 35.20
N TYR A 32 3.01 -9.59 35.79
CA TYR A 32 2.91 -9.20 37.19
C TYR A 32 3.02 -7.68 37.38
N VAL A 33 2.48 -7.21 38.49
CA VAL A 33 2.63 -5.83 38.96
C VAL A 33 3.21 -5.84 40.36
N VAL A 34 4.26 -5.04 40.54
CA VAL A 34 4.91 -4.73 41.81
C VAL A 34 4.44 -3.33 42.22
N GLY A 35 3.58 -3.25 43.23
CA GLY A 35 3.07 -2.02 43.79
C GLY A 35 3.84 -1.62 45.04
N ILE A 36 4.42 -0.42 45.05
CA ILE A 36 4.92 0.21 46.27
C ILE A 36 3.72 0.78 47.01
N VAL A 37 3.40 0.23 48.19
CA VAL A 37 2.24 0.63 48.99
C VAL A 37 2.62 1.78 49.92
N LEU A 38 1.93 2.90 49.78
CA LEU A 38 2.04 4.06 50.65
C LEU A 38 0.75 4.21 51.47
N ASN A 39 0.87 4.24 52.80
CA ASN A 39 -0.21 4.65 53.67
C ASN A 39 -0.49 6.13 53.48
N LYS A 40 -1.73 6.49 53.15
CA LYS A 40 -2.18 7.87 52.96
C LYS A 40 -3.01 8.30 54.17
N SER A 41 -2.67 9.44 54.75
CA SER A 41 -3.43 10.08 55.82
C SER A 41 -3.52 11.59 55.54
N GLY A 42 -4.54 11.99 54.79
CA GLY A 42 -4.61 13.33 54.21
C GLY A 42 -3.49 13.56 53.19
N ASN A 43 -2.62 14.54 53.44
CA ASN A 43 -1.46 14.84 52.59
C ASN A 43 -0.14 14.22 53.09
N ASN A 44 -0.19 13.40 54.16
CA ASN A 44 0.96 12.68 54.65
C ASN A 44 0.98 11.26 54.08
N TYR A 45 2.19 10.81 53.76
CA TYR A 45 2.46 9.51 53.17
C TYR A 45 3.50 8.79 54.02
N ASP A 46 3.36 7.48 54.17
CA ASP A 46 4.38 6.62 54.78
C ASP A 46 4.51 5.33 53.99
N TYR A 47 5.73 4.83 53.82
CA TYR A 47 5.96 3.55 53.16
C TYR A 47 5.49 2.40 54.06
N GLU A 48 4.63 1.51 53.53
CA GLU A 48 4.14 0.34 54.25
C GLU A 48 4.87 -0.93 53.81
N THR A 49 4.76 -1.29 52.53
CA THR A 49 5.26 -2.57 52.01
C THR A 49 5.29 -2.60 50.48
N ILE A 50 5.74 -3.73 49.92
CA ILE A 50 5.60 -4.06 48.49
C ILE A 50 4.51 -5.11 48.33
N ARG A 51 3.58 -4.87 47.40
CA ARG A 51 2.54 -5.81 47.01
C ARG A 51 2.82 -6.36 45.60
N ILE A 52 2.71 -7.68 45.43
CA ILE A 52 2.64 -8.31 44.11
C ILE A 52 1.19 -8.64 43.80
N GLU A 53 0.79 -8.42 42.56
CA GLU A 53 -0.41 -9.00 41.98
C GLU A 53 -0.15 -9.48 40.55
N GLU A 54 -0.99 -10.39 40.06
CA GLU A 54 -1.04 -10.72 38.64
C GLU A 54 -1.54 -9.50 37.86
N TYR A 55 -0.99 -9.32 36.66
CA TYR A 55 -1.39 -8.22 35.79
C TYR A 55 -2.81 -8.42 35.28
N ASP A 56 -3.68 -7.48 35.63
CA ASP A 56 -5.04 -7.46 35.12
C ASP A 56 -5.05 -6.90 33.69
N SER A 57 -5.07 -7.79 32.69
CA SER A 57 -5.14 -7.40 31.28
C SER A 57 -6.51 -6.89 30.85
N ILE A 58 -7.56 -7.12 31.66
CA ILE A 58 -8.92 -6.63 31.41
C ILE A 58 -9.04 -5.19 31.94
N ASN A 59 -8.57 -4.94 33.17
CA ASN A 59 -8.62 -3.62 33.81
C ASN A 59 -7.24 -2.94 33.89
N PHE A 60 -6.42 -3.07 32.84
CA PHE A 60 -5.04 -2.56 32.86
C PHE A 60 -4.92 -1.05 33.06
N GLU A 61 -6.00 -0.31 32.81
CA GLU A 61 -6.10 1.14 32.99
C GLU A 61 -5.84 1.56 34.44
N LYS A 62 -6.14 0.69 35.42
CA LYS A 62 -5.95 1.00 36.84
C LYS A 62 -4.50 1.40 37.18
N TYR A 63 -3.54 0.87 36.42
CA TYR A 63 -2.12 1.15 36.57
C TYR A 63 -1.64 2.43 35.87
N LEU A 64 -2.47 3.07 35.03
CA LEU A 64 -2.13 4.24 34.22
C LEU A 64 -0.80 4.14 33.42
N TYR A 65 -0.37 2.95 33.01
CA TYR A 65 0.89 2.79 32.25
C TYR A 65 0.84 3.51 30.89
N ARG A 66 1.80 4.38 30.60
CA ARG A 66 2.04 4.92 29.24
C ARG A 66 3.52 5.21 29.08
N ARG A 67 4.14 4.58 28.06
CA ARG A 67 5.57 4.71 27.80
C ARG A 67 5.95 6.16 27.47
N GLY A 68 7.00 6.65 28.12
CA GLY A 68 7.63 7.95 27.86
C GLY A 68 8.81 7.85 26.90
N GLU A 69 9.75 8.80 27.02
CA GLU A 69 10.95 8.81 26.18
C GLU A 69 11.91 7.66 26.51
N SER A 70 12.67 7.18 25.52
CA SER A 70 13.52 5.98 25.67
C SER A 70 14.55 6.05 26.81
N GLN A 71 14.98 7.25 27.21
CA GLN A 71 15.94 7.48 28.30
C GLN A 71 15.36 8.33 29.44
N GLY A 72 14.08 8.72 29.35
CA GLY A 72 13.38 9.52 30.35
C GLY A 72 12.45 8.67 31.21
N ALA A 73 11.69 9.34 32.08
CA ALA A 73 10.60 8.71 32.81
C ALA A 73 9.45 8.33 31.86
N ASP A 74 8.62 7.37 32.28
CA ASP A 74 7.34 7.11 31.64
C ASP A 74 6.36 8.26 31.94
N VAL A 75 5.19 8.30 31.29
CA VAL A 75 4.29 9.46 31.42
C VAL A 75 3.72 9.56 32.85
N THR A 76 3.54 8.43 33.51
CA THR A 76 3.07 8.27 34.90
C THR A 76 4.13 7.51 35.72
N PRO A 77 4.01 7.42 37.06
CA PRO A 77 4.96 6.66 37.87
C PRO A 77 4.65 5.16 37.80
N THR A 78 4.42 4.65 36.58
CA THR A 78 4.26 3.24 36.27
C THR A 78 5.24 2.87 35.17
N CYS A 79 6.16 1.95 35.46
CA CYS A 79 7.26 1.62 34.56
C CYS A 79 7.36 0.11 34.33
N LYS A 80 7.70 -0.30 33.10
CA LYS A 80 8.11 -1.68 32.84
C LYS A 80 9.52 -1.91 33.38
N ILE A 81 9.67 -2.95 34.19
CA ILE A 81 10.96 -3.38 34.72
C ILE A 81 11.74 -4.07 33.59
N THR A 82 12.94 -3.57 33.32
CA THR A 82 13.94 -4.26 32.47
C THR A 82 15.18 -4.62 33.26
N ASP A 83 15.55 -3.75 34.20
CA ASP A 83 16.66 -3.85 35.12
C ASP A 83 16.20 -3.08 36.36
N ILE A 84 16.05 -3.75 37.50
CA ILE A 84 15.35 -3.18 38.66
C ILE A 84 16.05 -1.93 39.19
N ASP A 85 17.38 -1.96 39.35
CA ASP A 85 18.17 -0.84 39.85
C ASP A 85 18.05 0.37 38.93
N LYS A 86 18.17 0.16 37.62
CA LYS A 86 18.04 1.25 36.64
C LYS A 86 16.60 1.75 36.54
N THR A 87 15.62 0.85 36.54
CA THR A 87 14.20 1.23 36.40
C THR A 87 13.75 2.05 37.61
N PHE A 88 14.06 1.58 38.82
CA PHE A 88 13.70 2.30 40.05
C PHE A 88 14.38 3.67 40.12
N LYS A 89 15.71 3.73 39.96
CA LYS A 89 16.47 4.98 40.12
C LYS A 89 16.31 5.96 38.95
N LYS A 90 16.44 5.48 37.71
CA LYS A 90 16.53 6.35 36.52
C LYS A 90 15.18 6.63 35.85
N LYS A 91 14.13 5.84 36.12
CA LYS A 91 12.80 6.08 35.54
C LYS A 91 11.77 6.42 36.61
N PHE A 92 11.57 5.53 37.58
CA PHE A 92 10.51 5.66 38.56
C PHE A 92 10.73 6.86 39.50
N LEU A 93 11.88 6.94 40.19
CA LEU A 93 12.19 8.11 41.04
C LEU A 93 12.41 9.38 40.21
N HIS A 94 13.01 9.24 39.02
CA HIS A 94 13.23 10.37 38.12
C HIS A 94 11.91 11.05 37.71
N TRP A 95 10.80 10.29 37.60
CA TRP A 95 9.47 10.84 37.34
C TRP A 95 9.06 11.94 38.32
N PHE A 96 9.41 11.77 39.61
CA PHE A 96 9.15 12.72 40.70
C PHE A 96 10.13 13.91 40.70
N SER A 97 11.22 13.83 39.95
CA SER A 97 12.12 14.96 39.71
C SER A 97 11.71 15.80 38.50
N GLU A 98 11.13 15.17 37.47
CA GLU A 98 10.58 15.86 36.29
C GLU A 98 9.21 16.50 36.56
N SER A 99 8.48 16.06 37.60
CA SER A 99 7.12 16.53 37.93
C SER A 99 7.01 17.97 38.40
N ASN A 100 8.12 18.69 38.57
CA ASN A 100 8.10 20.04 39.12
C ASN A 100 7.78 21.17 38.12
N SER A 101 7.44 20.91 36.85
CA SER A 101 7.74 21.97 35.86
C SER A 101 6.69 22.45 34.87
N TYR A 102 5.51 21.84 34.64
CA TYR A 102 4.52 22.46 33.72
C TYR A 102 3.07 22.03 34.01
N ASN A 103 2.16 23.01 34.08
CA ASN A 103 0.69 22.89 34.07
C ASN A 103 0.00 22.12 35.22
N LEU A 104 0.67 21.84 36.33
CA LEU A 104 0.02 21.26 37.52
C LEU A 104 -0.46 22.34 38.50
N SER A 105 -1.61 22.12 39.13
CA SER A 105 -2.11 22.97 40.23
C SER A 105 -1.16 22.94 41.44
N GLU A 106 -1.15 24.00 42.26
CA GLU A 106 -0.34 24.05 43.49
C GLU A 106 -0.60 22.89 44.45
N GLU A 107 -1.86 22.45 44.54
CA GLU A 107 -2.29 21.29 45.34
C GLU A 107 -1.62 20.01 44.83
N ALA A 108 -1.62 19.80 43.51
CA ALA A 108 -0.99 18.64 42.90
C ALA A 108 0.53 18.62 43.11
N ILE A 109 1.18 19.79 43.04
CA ILE A 109 2.63 19.90 43.31
C ILE A 109 2.93 19.47 44.74
N LYS A 110 2.18 19.97 45.73
CA LYS A 110 2.36 19.60 47.14
C LYS A 110 2.15 18.10 47.39
N GLU A 111 1.15 17.50 46.76
CA GLU A 111 0.86 16.07 46.89
C GLU A 111 2.02 15.21 46.33
N ILE A 112 2.52 15.56 45.13
CA ILE A 112 3.66 14.86 44.51
C ILE A 112 4.94 15.04 45.31
N GLU A 113 5.20 16.23 45.85
CA GLU A 113 6.36 16.48 46.72
C GLU A 113 6.28 15.68 48.02
N GLY A 114 5.09 15.50 48.59
CA GLY A 114 4.86 14.63 49.74
C GLY A 114 5.25 13.18 49.44
N ILE A 115 4.77 12.64 48.32
CA ILE A 115 5.10 11.28 47.87
C ILE A 115 6.61 11.14 47.62
N LYS A 116 7.22 12.13 46.93
CA LYS A 116 8.64 12.14 46.61
C LYS A 116 9.51 12.05 47.88
N LYS A 117 9.23 12.87 48.90
CA LYS A 117 10.00 12.87 50.16
C LYS A 117 10.02 11.49 50.81
N VAL A 118 8.90 10.77 50.77
CA VAL A 118 8.78 9.43 51.36
C VAL A 118 9.54 8.40 50.56
N LEU A 119 9.46 8.45 49.22
CA LEU A 119 10.20 7.57 48.33
C LEU A 119 11.72 7.78 48.45
N GLU A 120 12.18 9.03 48.56
CA GLU A 120 13.60 9.37 48.75
C GLU A 120 14.10 8.94 50.14
N LYS A 121 13.32 9.20 51.21
CA LYS A 121 13.67 8.79 52.59
C LYS A 121 13.80 7.27 52.71
N ASN A 122 12.94 6.51 52.05
CA ASN A 122 12.88 5.05 52.15
C ASN A 122 13.53 4.33 50.97
N GLN A 123 14.32 5.02 50.14
CA GLN A 123 14.81 4.52 48.86
C GLN A 123 15.53 3.17 48.95
N GLU A 124 16.44 3.00 49.92
CA GLU A 124 17.22 1.77 50.09
C GLU A 124 16.35 0.59 50.54
N ILE A 125 15.41 0.85 51.45
CA ILE A 125 14.49 -0.14 51.99
C ILE A 125 13.54 -0.60 50.88
N ILE A 126 12.90 0.33 50.17
CA ILE A 126 12.01 0.03 49.03
C ILE A 126 12.74 -0.82 47.99
N LEU A 127 13.95 -0.43 47.60
CA LEU A 127 14.71 -1.19 46.60
C LEU A 127 15.06 -2.60 47.06
N LYS A 128 15.41 -2.77 48.34
CA LYS A 128 15.68 -4.08 48.94
C LYS A 128 14.42 -4.94 48.95
N ASP A 129 13.29 -4.38 49.37
CA ASP A 129 12.02 -5.09 49.45
C ASP A 129 11.53 -5.49 48.06
N ILE A 130 11.64 -4.60 47.07
CA ILE A 130 11.34 -4.94 45.68
C ILE A 130 12.22 -6.09 45.20
N LYS A 131 13.54 -6.06 45.43
CA LYS A 131 14.44 -7.16 45.04
C LYS A 131 14.05 -8.49 45.70
N ASN A 132 13.82 -8.48 47.01
CA ASN A 132 13.40 -9.67 47.75
C ASN A 132 12.09 -10.26 47.20
N THR A 133 11.17 -9.38 46.85
CA THR A 133 9.84 -9.70 46.34
C THR A 133 9.93 -10.27 44.91
N ILE A 134 10.83 -9.73 44.08
CA ILE A 134 11.01 -10.15 42.68
C ILE A 134 11.96 -11.38 42.56
N ASN A 135 12.79 -11.69 43.56
CA ASN A 135 13.72 -12.82 43.53
C ASN A 135 13.06 -14.19 43.29
N ALA A 136 11.74 -14.31 43.51
CA ALA A 136 10.97 -15.51 43.22
C ALA A 136 10.65 -15.69 41.72
N PHE A 137 10.86 -14.67 40.88
CA PHE A 137 10.61 -14.71 39.44
C PHE A 137 11.86 -15.09 38.65
N SER A 138 11.67 -15.76 37.52
CA SER A 138 12.75 -15.97 36.56
C SER A 138 13.15 -14.65 35.88
N ASP A 139 14.42 -14.52 35.48
CA ASP A 139 14.93 -13.34 34.75
C ASP A 139 14.09 -12.97 33.52
N ASN A 140 13.46 -13.96 32.87
CA ASN A 140 12.59 -13.77 31.71
C ASN A 140 11.20 -13.23 32.08
N GLU A 141 10.70 -13.46 33.30
CA GLU A 141 9.46 -12.85 33.81
C GLU A 141 9.68 -11.41 34.24
N ILE A 142 10.89 -11.10 34.70
CA ILE A 142 11.30 -9.74 35.07
C ILE A 142 11.54 -8.90 33.81
N LYS A 143 12.32 -9.41 32.84
CA LYS A 143 12.66 -8.69 31.61
C LYS A 143 11.45 -8.54 30.69
N GLY A 144 10.78 -7.39 30.79
CA GLY A 144 9.70 -7.00 29.87
C GLY A 144 8.32 -7.56 30.23
N GLY A 145 8.19 -8.24 31.38
CA GLY A 145 6.96 -8.86 31.85
C GLY A 145 6.46 -8.37 33.23
N THR A 146 7.14 -7.44 33.91
CA THR A 146 6.69 -6.93 35.22
C THR A 146 6.57 -5.40 35.22
N LEU A 147 5.47 -4.88 35.75
CA LEU A 147 5.29 -3.44 36.00
C LEU A 147 5.68 -3.07 37.42
N LEU A 148 6.25 -1.89 37.60
CA LEU A 148 6.43 -1.21 38.87
C LEU A 148 5.47 -0.02 38.92
N THR A 149 4.69 0.12 40.00
CA THR A 149 3.72 1.21 40.18
C THR A 149 3.58 1.62 41.65
N LEU A 150 2.74 2.62 41.92
CA LEU A 150 2.33 3.03 43.28
C LEU A 150 0.92 2.56 43.60
N LEU A 151 0.73 2.19 44.86
CA LEU A 151 -0.56 1.89 45.46
C LEU A 151 -0.70 2.74 46.73
N PHE A 152 -1.91 3.19 47.01
CA PHE A 152 -2.20 4.04 48.16
C PHE A 152 -3.20 3.33 49.05
N LYS A 153 -2.89 3.20 50.34
CA LYS A 153 -3.79 2.61 51.32
C LYS A 153 -4.41 3.71 52.16
N GLU A 154 -5.73 3.82 52.12
CA GLU A 154 -6.53 4.80 52.88
C GLU A 154 -7.74 4.07 53.49
N ASN A 155 -7.92 4.13 54.82
CA ASN A 155 -8.98 3.42 55.55
C ASN A 155 -9.06 1.92 55.23
N ASP A 156 -7.91 1.24 55.15
CA ASP A 156 -7.75 -0.17 54.76
C ASP A 156 -8.16 -0.53 53.31
N GLU A 157 -8.58 0.44 52.51
CA GLU A 157 -8.81 0.25 51.07
C GLU A 157 -7.57 0.61 50.26
N ILE A 158 -7.27 -0.20 49.25
CA ILE A 158 -6.15 0.04 48.33
C ILE A 158 -6.67 0.72 47.07
N GLN A 159 -6.16 1.93 46.85
CA GLN A 159 -6.37 2.75 45.67
C GLN A 159 -5.17 2.60 44.71
N TYR A 160 -5.48 2.49 43.42
CA TYR A 160 -4.52 2.51 42.33
C TYR A 160 -4.35 3.94 41.80
N LEU A 161 -3.36 4.16 40.92
CA LEU A 161 -3.12 5.46 40.31
C LEU A 161 -4.36 6.01 39.58
N PHE A 162 -5.17 5.15 38.96
CA PHE A 162 -6.39 5.56 38.28
C PHE A 162 -7.43 6.18 39.23
N ASP A 163 -7.51 5.71 40.47
CA ASP A 163 -8.51 6.16 41.44
C ASP A 163 -8.23 7.62 41.86
N LEU A 164 -6.95 8.01 41.85
CA LEU A 164 -6.50 9.34 42.22
C LEU A 164 -6.63 10.35 41.06
N LYS A 165 -7.43 11.40 41.27
CA LYS A 165 -7.69 12.46 40.27
C LYS A 165 -6.40 13.12 39.75
N ILE A 166 -5.42 13.32 40.64
CA ILE A 166 -4.13 13.95 40.30
C ILE A 166 -3.39 13.20 39.19
N PHE A 167 -3.26 11.87 39.29
CA PHE A 167 -2.53 11.08 38.30
C PHE A 167 -3.29 10.96 36.97
N ARG A 168 -4.63 10.97 37.02
CA ARG A 168 -5.46 11.08 35.81
C ARG A 168 -5.20 12.39 35.07
N SER A 169 -5.20 13.53 35.77
CA SER A 169 -4.88 14.83 35.17
C SER A 169 -3.46 14.87 34.60
N ILE A 170 -2.46 14.37 35.34
CA ILE A 170 -1.07 14.32 34.87
C ILE A 170 -0.94 13.49 33.60
N LEU A 171 -1.62 12.35 33.50
CA LEU A 171 -1.61 11.52 32.30
C LEU A 171 -2.12 12.31 31.09
N VAL A 172 -3.21 13.06 31.23
CA VAL A 172 -3.77 13.90 30.14
C VAL A 172 -2.78 14.99 29.73
N ASP A 173 -2.30 15.77 30.70
CA ASP A 173 -1.44 16.93 30.44
C ASP A 173 -0.11 16.51 29.80
N ARG A 174 0.57 15.52 30.39
CA ARG A 174 1.84 15.01 29.87
C ARG A 174 1.69 14.27 28.55
N SER A 175 0.54 13.63 28.31
CA SER A 175 0.30 13.00 27.01
C SER A 175 0.14 14.02 25.88
N ASN A 176 -0.42 15.20 26.19
CA ASN A 176 -0.55 16.30 25.24
C ASN A 176 0.74 17.10 25.06
N PHE A 177 1.62 17.09 26.07
CA PHE A 177 2.89 17.83 26.09
C PHE A 177 3.72 17.65 24.81
N ARG A 178 3.81 16.42 24.31
CA ARG A 178 4.57 16.11 23.08
C ARG A 178 4.04 16.79 21.82
N TYR A 179 2.76 17.18 21.80
CA TYR A 179 2.16 17.82 20.64
C TYR A 179 2.53 19.29 20.52
N TYR A 180 2.96 19.93 21.60
CA TYR A 180 3.26 21.36 21.60
C TYR A 180 4.64 21.70 22.14
N ASN A 181 5.33 20.81 22.85
CA ASN A 181 6.67 21.05 23.38
C ASN A 181 7.71 20.15 22.70
N LYS A 182 8.64 20.77 21.97
CA LYS A 182 9.74 20.07 21.28
C LYS A 182 10.86 21.06 21.00
N TYR A 183 12.09 20.56 20.84
CA TYR A 183 13.26 21.41 20.52
C TYR A 183 13.53 22.53 21.56
N GLY A 184 13.10 22.33 22.81
CA GLY A 184 13.21 23.34 23.88
C GLY A 184 12.26 24.53 23.72
N LEU A 185 11.21 24.41 22.90
CA LEU A 185 10.23 25.48 22.67
C LEU A 185 8.79 24.96 22.64
N GLN A 186 7.84 25.87 22.89
CA GLN A 186 6.41 25.59 22.84
C GLN A 186 5.77 26.19 21.59
N SER A 187 4.94 25.42 20.90
CA SER A 187 4.14 25.84 19.75
C SER A 187 2.65 25.60 20.03
N ILE A 188 2.01 26.64 20.58
CA ILE A 188 0.58 26.65 20.94
C ILE A 188 -0.07 27.86 20.27
N GLY A 189 -1.20 27.64 19.58
CA GLY A 189 -2.10 28.69 19.13
C GLY A 189 -3.31 28.77 20.05
N LYS A 190 -3.65 29.96 20.55
CA LYS A 190 -4.81 30.17 21.42
C LYS A 190 -6.03 30.68 20.65
N ASN A 191 -7.22 30.17 20.98
CA ASN A 191 -8.50 30.55 20.35
C ASN A 191 -8.41 30.46 18.82
N LYS A 192 -8.11 29.25 18.33
CA LYS A 192 -7.89 28.97 16.90
C LYS A 192 -8.76 27.82 16.43
N ILE A 193 -8.99 27.81 15.12
CA ILE A 193 -9.71 26.74 14.45
C ILE A 193 -8.79 25.53 14.31
N CYS A 194 -9.24 24.37 14.79
CA CYS A 194 -8.55 23.11 14.53
C CYS A 194 -8.79 22.66 13.09
N SER A 195 -7.73 22.26 12.39
CA SER A 195 -7.76 21.80 10.99
C SER A 195 -8.51 20.47 10.76
N ILE A 196 -8.87 19.75 11.82
CA ILE A 196 -9.49 18.43 11.75
C ILE A 196 -10.98 18.50 12.07
N CYS A 197 -11.34 18.92 13.29
CA CYS A 197 -12.75 19.07 13.69
C CYS A 197 -13.39 20.36 13.17
N LEU A 198 -12.59 21.33 12.69
CA LEU A 198 -13.06 22.64 12.20
C LEU A 198 -13.74 23.52 13.26
N ASN A 199 -13.70 23.11 14.54
CA ASN A 199 -14.21 23.90 15.66
C ASN A 199 -13.18 24.92 16.12
N ASN A 200 -13.66 25.99 16.77
CA ASN A 200 -12.82 26.92 17.51
C ASN A 200 -12.45 26.30 18.86
N GLU A 201 -11.16 26.25 19.15
CA GLU A 201 -10.58 25.54 20.30
C GLU A 201 -9.69 26.48 21.09
N ASP A 202 -9.70 26.35 22.42
CA ASP A 202 -8.89 27.17 23.32
C ASP A 202 -7.41 27.05 22.99
N GLU A 203 -6.97 25.84 22.66
CA GLU A 203 -5.60 25.53 22.28
C GLU A 203 -5.50 24.58 21.08
N VAL A 204 -4.59 24.93 20.16
CA VAL A 204 -4.13 24.05 19.07
C VAL A 204 -2.62 23.93 19.09
N TYR A 205 -2.12 22.77 18.69
CA TYR A 205 -0.73 22.37 18.89
C TYR A 205 0.05 22.25 17.58
N GLY A 206 1.35 22.59 17.62
CA GLY A 206 2.20 22.70 16.42
C GLY A 206 3.07 21.49 16.04
N PHE A 207 3.16 20.47 16.89
CA PHE A 207 3.98 19.27 16.70
C PHE A 207 3.14 17.97 16.61
N THR A 208 1.85 18.09 16.33
CA THR A 208 0.95 16.93 16.12
C THR A 208 1.30 16.11 14.89
N SER A 209 2.13 16.64 13.98
CA SER A 209 2.71 15.89 12.87
C SER A 209 3.59 14.73 13.33
N ASP A 210 4.05 14.67 14.58
CA ASP A 210 4.77 13.48 15.07
C ASP A 210 3.90 12.22 15.09
N ILE A 211 2.58 12.37 15.13
CA ILE A 211 1.64 11.24 15.00
C ILE A 211 1.78 10.64 13.60
N PHE A 212 1.76 11.47 12.55
CA PHE A 212 2.05 11.06 11.17
C PHE A 212 3.15 11.94 10.60
N PRO A 213 4.43 11.52 10.65
CA PRO A 213 5.57 12.40 10.35
C PRO A 213 5.77 12.60 8.84
N PHE A 214 4.81 13.28 8.20
CA PHE A 214 4.83 13.64 6.77
C PHE A 214 5.50 14.99 6.50
N TYR A 215 5.78 15.78 7.55
CA TYR A 215 6.66 16.95 7.50
C TYR A 215 7.42 17.11 8.83
N THR A 216 8.48 17.92 8.83
CA THR A 216 9.34 18.16 9.98
C THR A 216 9.39 19.65 10.35
N LEU A 217 9.58 19.92 11.64
CA LEU A 217 9.84 21.24 12.20
C LEU A 217 11.17 21.25 12.98
N ASP A 218 12.12 20.39 12.60
CA ASP A 218 13.46 20.30 13.20
C ASP A 218 14.32 21.54 12.92
N LYS A 219 14.08 22.23 11.80
CA LYS A 219 14.77 23.46 11.41
C LYS A 219 13.78 24.61 11.23
N SER A 220 14.23 25.81 11.58
CA SER A 220 13.49 27.06 11.36
C SER A 220 13.05 27.25 9.90
N SER A 221 13.85 26.81 8.93
CA SER A 221 13.53 26.90 7.49
C SER A 221 12.25 26.18 7.08
N PHE A 222 11.81 25.17 7.84
CA PHE A 222 10.56 24.45 7.59
C PHE A 222 9.36 25.04 8.33
N ALA A 223 9.59 26.01 9.22
CA ALA A 223 8.56 26.59 10.06
C ALA A 223 7.97 27.90 9.46
N PRO A 224 6.70 28.22 9.72
CA PRO A 224 6.10 29.48 9.31
C PRO A 224 6.86 30.68 9.85
N SER A 225 7.12 31.67 8.99
CA SER A 225 7.89 32.87 9.32
C SER A 225 9.28 32.55 9.88
N LEU A 226 9.87 31.41 9.49
CA LEU A 226 11.16 30.93 9.97
C LEU A 226 11.24 30.77 11.50
N ASN A 227 10.11 30.53 12.16
CA ASN A 227 10.04 30.40 13.62
C ASN A 227 9.26 29.13 14.01
N GLN A 228 9.96 28.18 14.61
CA GLN A 228 9.39 26.89 15.04
C GLN A 228 8.23 27.03 16.04
N LYS A 229 8.19 28.11 16.84
CA LYS A 229 7.03 28.40 17.71
C LYS A 229 5.73 28.61 16.93
N ASN A 230 5.82 29.03 15.67
CA ASN A 230 4.68 29.17 14.78
C ASN A 230 4.27 27.86 14.09
N GLY A 231 4.84 26.70 14.46
CA GLY A 231 4.47 25.39 13.91
C GLY A 231 2.96 25.12 13.89
N TRP A 232 2.24 25.56 14.92
CA TRP A 232 0.78 25.48 15.01
C TRP A 232 0.03 26.12 13.84
N LYS A 233 0.66 27.04 13.08
CA LYS A 233 0.03 27.65 11.90
C LYS A 233 -0.01 26.73 10.67
N LEU A 234 0.82 25.68 10.60
CA LEU A 234 0.83 24.74 9.47
C LEU A 234 -0.30 23.72 9.58
N TYR A 235 -0.45 23.15 10.77
CA TYR A 235 -1.34 22.03 11.05
C TYR A 235 -1.90 22.17 12.46
N PRO A 236 -2.78 23.16 12.69
CA PRO A 236 -3.36 23.41 14.00
C PRO A 236 -4.28 22.25 14.38
N VAL A 237 -3.96 21.53 15.45
CA VAL A 237 -4.75 20.39 15.92
C VAL A 237 -4.96 20.49 17.42
N CYS A 238 -6.21 20.36 17.89
CA CYS A 238 -6.54 20.35 19.30
C CYS A 238 -6.24 18.99 19.96
N ALA A 239 -6.21 18.96 21.30
CA ALA A 239 -5.93 17.75 22.07
C ALA A 239 -6.82 16.56 21.68
N LYS A 240 -8.14 16.78 21.58
CA LYS A 240 -9.12 15.75 21.22
C LYS A 240 -8.82 15.14 19.84
N CYS A 241 -8.56 15.98 18.83
CA CYS A 241 -8.24 15.50 17.50
C CYS A 241 -6.87 14.81 17.42
N ALA A 242 -5.89 15.25 18.21
CA ALA A 242 -4.60 14.57 18.31
C ALA A 242 -4.75 13.15 18.87
N LEU A 243 -5.55 12.99 19.93
CA LEU A 243 -5.94 11.69 20.49
C LEU A 243 -6.63 10.79 19.46
N ASN A 244 -7.63 11.31 18.77
CA ASN A 244 -8.33 10.59 17.71
C ASN A 244 -7.36 10.13 16.59
N LEU A 245 -6.40 10.96 16.20
CA LEU A 245 -5.39 10.56 15.21
C LEU A 245 -4.49 9.43 15.68
N GLU A 246 -4.12 9.40 16.95
CA GLU A 246 -3.28 8.33 17.49
C GLU A 246 -3.99 6.99 17.47
N GLU A 247 -5.25 6.95 17.90
CA GLU A 247 -6.04 5.72 17.85
C GLU A 247 -6.30 5.27 16.42
N GLY A 248 -6.70 6.22 15.56
CA GLY A 248 -6.87 5.93 14.14
C GLY A 248 -5.59 5.38 13.51
N LYS A 249 -4.43 5.97 13.83
CA LYS A 249 -3.14 5.48 13.35
C LYS A 249 -2.84 4.07 13.82
N LYS A 250 -2.98 3.80 15.13
CA LYS A 250 -2.72 2.48 15.72
C LYS A 250 -3.58 1.42 15.03
N TYR A 251 -4.85 1.73 14.80
CA TYR A 251 -5.77 0.85 14.09
C TYR A 251 -5.31 0.58 12.66
N ILE A 252 -5.03 1.63 11.88
CA ILE A 252 -4.59 1.51 10.48
C ILE A 252 -3.26 0.74 10.37
N GLU A 253 -2.26 1.06 11.21
CA GLU A 253 -0.97 0.36 11.19
C GLU A 253 -1.11 -1.13 11.54
N LYS A 254 -2.10 -1.49 12.37
CA LYS A 254 -2.35 -2.88 12.80
C LYS A 254 -3.17 -3.69 11.79
N PHE A 255 -4.23 -3.11 11.24
CA PHE A 255 -5.24 -3.85 10.46
C PHE A 255 -5.25 -3.48 8.98
N MET A 256 -4.84 -2.25 8.62
CA MET A 256 -5.00 -1.69 7.27
C MET A 256 -3.68 -1.24 6.64
N ASN A 257 -2.59 -1.91 7.01
CA ASN A 257 -1.27 -1.71 6.44
C ASN A 257 -0.93 -2.90 5.53
N LEU A 258 -1.08 -2.69 4.23
CA LEU A 258 -1.16 -3.75 3.23
C LEU A 258 0.06 -3.73 2.31
N ASN A 259 0.42 -4.92 1.83
CA ASN A 259 1.50 -5.11 0.86
C ASN A 259 0.99 -4.87 -0.57
N PHE A 260 1.87 -4.38 -1.43
CA PHE A 260 1.60 -4.20 -2.86
C PHE A 260 2.79 -4.68 -3.70
N TYR A 261 2.54 -5.04 -4.96
CA TYR A 261 3.58 -5.52 -5.88
C TYR A 261 4.76 -4.56 -5.96
N GLY A 262 5.97 -5.13 -5.94
CA GLY A 262 7.23 -4.37 -5.99
C GLY A 262 7.79 -3.98 -4.62
N ARG A 263 7.34 -4.63 -3.53
CA ARG A 263 7.69 -4.34 -2.13
C ARG A 263 7.19 -2.97 -1.64
N TYR A 264 6.14 -2.46 -2.29
CA TYR A 264 5.46 -1.27 -1.81
C TYR A 264 4.50 -1.64 -0.68
N ARG A 265 4.25 -0.67 0.20
CA ARG A 265 3.20 -0.77 1.22
C ARG A 265 2.27 0.41 1.10
N TYR A 266 1.02 0.19 1.49
CA TYR A 266 0.05 1.25 1.52
C TYR A 266 -0.88 1.13 2.73
N TYR A 267 -1.32 2.27 3.23
CA TYR A 267 -2.44 2.31 4.16
C TYR A 267 -3.75 2.37 3.38
N LEU A 268 -4.70 1.51 3.73
CA LEU A 268 -6.06 1.54 3.21
C LEU A 268 -6.99 2.20 4.24
N ILE A 269 -7.43 3.42 3.95
CA ILE A 269 -8.10 4.27 4.93
C ILE A 269 -9.54 4.53 4.46
N PRO A 270 -10.56 3.92 5.09
CA PRO A 270 -11.95 4.22 4.75
C PRO A 270 -12.30 5.65 5.15
N LYS A 271 -13.13 6.27 4.34
CA LYS A 271 -13.75 7.57 4.58
C LYS A 271 -15.25 7.40 4.38
N PHE A 272 -15.97 7.30 5.48
CA PHE A 272 -17.42 7.13 5.47
C PHE A 272 -18.11 8.45 5.09
N MET A 273 -19.28 8.36 4.47
CA MET A 273 -20.12 9.52 4.24
C MET A 273 -20.79 9.95 5.55
N ASN A 274 -21.00 11.25 5.72
CA ASN A 274 -21.83 11.77 6.81
C ASN A 274 -23.24 11.22 6.57
N LEU A 275 -23.88 10.60 7.58
CA LEU A 275 -25.20 9.90 7.54
C LEU A 275 -25.18 8.36 7.40
N VAL A 276 -24.02 7.72 7.50
CA VAL A 276 -23.96 6.26 7.57
C VAL A 276 -24.35 5.79 8.98
N GLU A 277 -25.22 4.78 9.05
CA GLU A 277 -25.64 4.13 10.31
C GLU A 277 -24.46 3.44 11.02
N GLU A 278 -24.45 3.42 12.36
CA GLU A 278 -23.35 2.84 13.15
C GLU A 278 -23.12 1.35 12.84
N ASN A 279 -24.18 0.59 12.59
CA ASN A 279 -24.11 -0.82 12.18
C ASN A 279 -23.24 -1.05 10.92
N TYR A 280 -23.23 -0.09 9.99
CA TYR A 280 -22.44 -0.19 8.77
C TYR A 280 -20.97 0.10 9.04
N TYR A 281 -20.67 1.04 9.94
CA TYR A 281 -19.29 1.17 10.44
C TYR A 281 -18.84 -0.16 11.02
N ASP A 282 -19.58 -0.72 11.97
CA ASP A 282 -19.23 -2.01 12.60
C ASP A 282 -18.96 -3.09 11.56
N SER A 283 -19.82 -3.26 10.57
CA SER A 283 -19.64 -4.27 9.53
C SER A 283 -18.31 -4.11 8.75
N ILE A 284 -17.88 -2.87 8.46
CA ILE A 284 -16.64 -2.60 7.73
C ILE A 284 -15.42 -2.81 8.62
N PHE A 285 -15.49 -2.38 9.89
CA PHE A 285 -14.41 -2.60 10.85
C PHE A 285 -14.25 -4.08 11.17
N ASP A 286 -15.34 -4.81 11.38
CA ASP A 286 -15.33 -6.26 11.62
C ASP A 286 -14.75 -6.99 10.40
N LEU A 287 -15.11 -6.59 9.17
CA LEU A 287 -14.49 -7.11 7.94
C LEU A 287 -12.96 -6.95 7.96
N PHE A 288 -12.46 -5.77 8.34
CA PHE A 288 -11.02 -5.49 8.40
C PHE A 288 -10.31 -6.31 9.49
N GLU A 289 -10.92 -6.44 10.65
CA GLU A 289 -10.36 -7.21 11.74
C GLU A 289 -10.34 -8.71 11.46
N VAL A 290 -11.44 -9.24 10.90
CA VAL A 290 -11.53 -10.64 10.46
C VAL A 290 -10.47 -10.92 9.41
N TYR A 291 -10.36 -10.05 8.40
CA TYR A 291 -9.35 -10.15 7.35
C TYR A 291 -7.92 -10.24 7.92
N ALA A 292 -7.59 -9.34 8.84
CA ALA A 292 -6.25 -9.27 9.43
C ALA A 292 -5.92 -10.44 10.37
N LYS A 293 -6.94 -11.07 10.99
CA LYS A 293 -6.76 -12.18 11.93
C LYS A 293 -6.78 -13.55 11.24
N ASP A 294 -7.46 -13.68 10.10
CA ASP A 294 -7.70 -14.97 9.47
C ASP A 294 -6.54 -15.40 8.54
N PRO A 295 -5.81 -16.49 8.87
CA PRO A 295 -4.73 -17.02 8.05
C PRO A 295 -5.21 -17.56 6.69
N SER A 296 -6.51 -17.79 6.50
CA SER A 296 -7.07 -18.26 5.22
C SER A 296 -6.96 -17.22 4.10
N PHE A 297 -6.89 -15.92 4.47
CA PHE A 297 -6.60 -14.82 3.54
C PHE A 297 -5.11 -14.68 3.22
N SER A 298 -4.22 -15.26 4.03
CA SER A 298 -2.77 -15.30 3.78
C SER A 298 -2.28 -16.61 3.15
N LYS A 299 -3.12 -17.66 3.10
CA LYS A 299 -2.78 -18.94 2.47
C LYS A 299 -2.85 -18.85 0.95
N GLU A 300 -1.68 -19.06 0.36
CA GLU A 300 -1.40 -19.19 -1.08
C GLU A 300 -2.51 -19.93 -1.85
N LYS A 301 -3.27 -19.17 -2.64
CA LYS A 301 -3.79 -19.68 -3.92
C LYS A 301 -3.19 -18.82 -5.03
N ARG A 302 -1.97 -19.17 -5.45
CA ARG A 302 -1.41 -18.61 -6.70
C ARG A 302 -2.41 -18.89 -7.82
N GLY A 303 -2.85 -17.84 -8.53
CA GLY A 303 -3.75 -17.99 -9.66
C GLY A 303 -5.24 -17.98 -9.33
N TRP A 304 -5.66 -17.46 -8.16
CA TRP A 304 -7.05 -17.09 -7.99
C TRP A 304 -7.39 -15.92 -8.95
N ILE A 305 -8.51 -16.03 -9.66
CA ILE A 305 -8.93 -15.09 -10.71
C ILE A 305 -9.23 -13.68 -10.14
N GLY A 306 -9.35 -13.54 -8.81
CA GLY A 306 -9.73 -12.29 -8.11
C GLY A 306 -8.61 -11.28 -7.85
N ASP A 307 -7.32 -11.67 -7.77
CA ASP A 307 -6.30 -10.77 -7.18
C ASP A 307 -5.78 -9.68 -8.14
N LEU A 308 -6.19 -8.42 -7.97
CA LEU A 308 -5.58 -7.26 -8.65
C LEU A 308 -4.20 -6.91 -8.07
N THR A 309 -4.07 -7.03 -6.74
CA THR A 309 -2.90 -6.67 -5.94
C THR A 309 -2.15 -7.93 -5.49
N TYR A 310 -1.18 -7.79 -4.59
CA TYR A 310 -0.37 -8.93 -4.14
C TYR A 310 -1.27 -10.00 -3.51
N THR A 311 -0.96 -11.29 -3.66
CA THR A 311 -1.80 -12.45 -3.23
C THR A 311 -2.24 -12.44 -1.77
N GLU A 312 -1.70 -11.54 -0.94
CA GLU A 312 -2.05 -11.32 0.48
C GLU A 312 -3.07 -10.18 0.67
N ASP A 313 -3.75 -9.70 -0.39
CA ASP A 313 -4.57 -8.47 -0.37
C ASP A 313 -5.95 -8.64 -1.06
N ARG A 314 -6.78 -9.57 -0.53
CA ARG A 314 -8.17 -9.78 -0.98
C ARG A 314 -9.16 -8.74 -0.47
N ILE A 315 -8.75 -7.88 0.46
CA ILE A 315 -9.67 -6.94 1.11
C ILE A 315 -10.25 -5.92 0.12
N LEU A 316 -9.50 -5.51 -0.91
CA LEU A 316 -10.03 -4.61 -1.94
C LEU A 316 -11.18 -5.24 -2.73
N GLU A 317 -11.14 -6.55 -2.98
CA GLU A 317 -12.23 -7.27 -3.66
C GLU A 317 -13.46 -7.33 -2.76
N LEU A 318 -13.28 -7.69 -1.47
CA LEU A 318 -14.37 -7.72 -0.49
C LEU A 318 -15.04 -6.36 -0.28
N ILE A 319 -14.25 -5.27 -0.24
CA ILE A 319 -14.81 -3.92 -0.14
C ILE A 319 -15.53 -3.51 -1.44
N SER A 320 -15.12 -4.04 -2.59
CA SER A 320 -15.75 -3.70 -3.87
C SER A 320 -17.23 -4.12 -3.96
N GLU A 321 -17.64 -5.10 -3.15
CA GLU A 321 -19.03 -5.56 -3.03
C GLU A 321 -19.89 -4.62 -2.17
N GLN A 322 -19.26 -3.68 -1.45
CA GLN A 322 -19.96 -2.75 -0.57
C GLN A 322 -20.66 -1.63 -1.34
N LYS A 323 -21.68 -1.05 -0.71
CA LYS A 323 -22.35 0.14 -1.24
C LYS A 323 -21.40 1.33 -1.22
N ASN A 324 -21.67 2.34 -2.06
CA ASN A 324 -20.92 3.61 -2.09
C ASN A 324 -21.22 4.52 -0.87
N LEU A 325 -21.30 3.94 0.33
CA LEU A 325 -21.42 4.61 1.62
C LEU A 325 -20.08 5.01 2.22
N LEU A 326 -18.98 4.57 1.59
CA LEU A 326 -17.62 4.95 1.92
C LEU A 326 -16.81 5.18 0.66
N THR A 327 -15.74 5.95 0.78
CA THR A 327 -14.64 6.00 -0.18
C THR A 327 -13.36 5.50 0.49
N LEU A 328 -12.40 5.05 -0.31
CA LEU A 328 -11.13 4.53 0.17
C LEU A 328 -10.00 5.46 -0.23
N ASN A 329 -9.14 5.78 0.73
CA ASN A 329 -7.85 6.41 0.44
C ASN A 329 -6.75 5.35 0.49
N LEU A 330 -5.99 5.21 -0.59
CA LEU A 330 -4.82 4.33 -0.66
C LEU A 330 -3.57 5.19 -0.58
N VAL A 331 -2.84 5.09 0.54
CA VAL A 331 -1.66 5.92 0.82
C VAL A 331 -0.42 5.06 0.72
N PHE A 332 0.23 5.07 -0.43
CA PHE A 332 1.51 4.39 -0.66
C PHE A 332 2.62 5.18 0.02
N TYR A 333 3.46 4.48 0.79
CA TYR A 333 4.49 5.12 1.58
C TYR A 333 5.79 4.31 1.65
N ASP A 334 6.85 5.00 2.04
CA ASP A 334 8.11 4.43 2.50
C ASP A 334 8.40 4.94 3.92
N LYS A 335 8.99 4.10 4.76
CA LYS A 335 9.32 4.42 6.16
C LYS A 335 10.81 4.16 6.37
N PRO A 336 11.69 5.04 5.86
CA PRO A 336 13.14 4.82 5.88
C PRO A 336 13.70 4.76 7.31
N ASN A 337 13.03 5.43 8.25
CA ASN A 337 13.31 5.34 9.68
C ASN A 337 11.99 5.50 10.47
N PRO A 338 11.96 5.17 11.79
CA PRO A 338 10.73 5.25 12.58
C PRO A 338 10.12 6.66 12.71
N LYS A 339 10.91 7.72 12.46
CA LYS A 339 10.53 9.13 12.63
C LYS A 339 10.14 9.82 11.32
N GLU A 340 10.09 9.09 10.20
CA GLU A 340 9.82 9.65 8.88
C GLU A 340 8.79 8.79 8.14
N LEU A 341 7.75 9.44 7.61
CA LEU A 341 6.77 8.80 6.73
C LEU A 341 6.80 9.50 5.37
N LYS A 342 7.50 8.89 4.42
CA LYS A 342 7.61 9.41 3.06
C LYS A 342 6.42 8.94 2.22
N ILE A 343 5.47 9.82 1.96
CA ILE A 343 4.34 9.53 1.08
C ILE A 343 4.85 9.45 -0.36
N LEU A 344 4.63 8.30 -1.00
CA LEU A 344 5.00 8.04 -2.39
C LEU A 344 3.85 8.40 -3.34
N LEU A 345 2.62 8.07 -2.95
CA LEU A 345 1.40 8.38 -3.67
C LEU A 345 0.21 8.35 -2.71
N ASN A 346 -0.66 9.35 -2.81
CA ASN A 346 -1.93 9.38 -2.08
C ASN A 346 -3.07 9.34 -3.10
N ILE A 347 -3.74 8.20 -3.20
CA ILE A 347 -4.93 8.01 -4.03
C ILE A 347 -6.15 8.27 -3.16
N GLY A 348 -6.81 9.40 -3.36
CA GLY A 348 -7.98 9.80 -2.59
C GLY A 348 -9.29 9.33 -3.20
N ASP A 349 -10.27 9.08 -2.32
CA ASP A 349 -11.70 8.95 -2.66
C ASP A 349 -12.06 7.88 -3.71
N VAL A 350 -11.46 6.69 -3.64
CA VAL A 350 -11.81 5.55 -4.50
C VAL A 350 -13.12 4.92 -4.04
N LEU A 351 -14.11 4.84 -4.93
CA LEU A 351 -15.42 4.26 -4.62
C LEU A 351 -15.42 2.72 -4.71
N PRO A 352 -16.13 2.01 -3.82
CA PRO A 352 -16.40 0.57 -3.94
C PRO A 352 -16.89 0.15 -5.33
N SER A 353 -17.85 0.88 -5.90
CA SER A 353 -18.35 0.58 -7.25
C SER A 353 -17.29 0.70 -8.35
N TYR A 354 -16.31 1.60 -8.16
CA TYR A 354 -15.21 1.73 -9.10
C TYR A 354 -14.20 0.58 -8.94
N LEU A 355 -13.90 0.17 -7.69
CA LEU A 355 -13.13 -1.06 -7.45
C LEU A 355 -13.81 -2.27 -8.10
N ASN A 356 -15.14 -2.38 -7.97
CA ASN A 356 -15.91 -3.47 -8.56
C ASN A 356 -15.74 -3.47 -10.09
N LYS A 357 -15.83 -2.30 -10.73
CA LYS A 357 -15.51 -2.14 -12.15
C LYS A 357 -14.10 -2.65 -12.50
N LEU A 358 -13.09 -2.40 -11.66
CA LEU A 358 -11.73 -2.92 -11.88
C LEU A 358 -11.71 -4.46 -11.84
N PHE A 359 -12.30 -5.07 -10.81
CA PHE A 359 -12.36 -6.53 -10.65
C PHE A 359 -13.18 -7.21 -11.75
N GLU A 360 -14.34 -6.67 -12.12
CA GLU A 360 -15.17 -7.21 -13.21
C GLU A 360 -14.49 -7.09 -14.57
N THR A 361 -13.76 -5.99 -14.80
CA THR A 361 -12.96 -5.84 -16.02
C THR A 361 -11.82 -6.85 -16.04
N LYS A 362 -11.17 -7.09 -14.89
CA LYS A 362 -10.14 -8.13 -14.75
C LYS A 362 -10.70 -9.51 -15.08
N LYS A 363 -11.81 -9.92 -14.44
CA LYS A 363 -12.47 -11.23 -14.70
C LYS A 363 -12.76 -11.42 -16.19
N ARG A 364 -13.27 -10.39 -16.85
CA ARG A 364 -13.55 -10.43 -18.30
C ARG A 364 -12.29 -10.64 -19.14
N VAL A 365 -11.22 -9.91 -18.83
CA VAL A 365 -9.96 -10.00 -19.58
C VAL A 365 -9.25 -11.35 -19.31
N ASP A 366 -9.25 -11.82 -18.07
CA ASP A 366 -8.67 -13.12 -17.69
C ASP A 366 -9.31 -14.30 -18.43
N ASN A 367 -10.63 -14.22 -18.68
CA ASN A 367 -11.39 -15.25 -19.38
C ASN A 367 -11.22 -15.23 -20.91
N ILE A 368 -10.45 -14.30 -21.47
CA ILE A 368 -10.14 -14.33 -22.90
C ILE A 368 -9.25 -15.56 -23.18
N GLU A 369 -9.69 -16.39 -24.13
CA GLU A 369 -9.10 -17.69 -24.49
C GLU A 369 -7.57 -17.69 -24.54
N ILE A 370 -6.96 -16.68 -25.17
CA ILE A 370 -5.50 -16.59 -25.28
C ILE A 370 -4.79 -16.46 -23.92
N PHE A 371 -5.36 -15.73 -22.97
CA PHE A 371 -4.75 -15.56 -21.66
C PHE A 371 -5.03 -16.76 -20.77
N TYR A 372 -6.27 -17.26 -20.78
CA TYR A 372 -6.67 -18.46 -20.06
C TYR A 372 -5.80 -19.66 -20.45
N ASN A 373 -5.66 -19.95 -21.75
CA ASN A 373 -4.87 -21.08 -22.25
C ASN A 373 -3.37 -20.96 -21.93
N ASN A 374 -2.85 -19.73 -21.79
CA ASN A 374 -1.47 -19.48 -21.40
C ASN A 374 -1.29 -19.27 -19.88
N GLN A 375 -2.34 -19.48 -19.08
CA GLN A 375 -2.34 -19.29 -17.62
C GLN A 375 -1.88 -17.88 -17.20
N ILE A 376 -2.28 -16.86 -17.97
CA ILE A 376 -1.98 -15.47 -17.72
C ILE A 376 -3.22 -14.82 -17.11
N SER A 377 -3.06 -14.23 -15.92
CA SER A 377 -4.11 -13.48 -15.23
C SER A 377 -3.63 -12.04 -15.00
N PHE A 378 -4.52 -11.06 -15.15
CA PHE A 378 -4.17 -9.66 -14.98
C PHE A 378 -3.97 -9.34 -13.50
N ASN A 379 -2.83 -8.76 -13.16
CA ASN A 379 -2.56 -8.17 -11.86
C ASN A 379 -1.54 -7.04 -11.99
N PHE A 380 -1.36 -6.25 -10.94
CA PHE A 380 -0.41 -5.13 -10.97
C PHE A 380 1.08 -5.56 -11.01
N GLU A 381 1.40 -6.86 -10.88
CA GLU A 381 2.75 -7.37 -11.16
C GLU A 381 3.13 -7.15 -12.63
N ILE A 382 2.16 -7.24 -13.54
CA ILE A 382 2.39 -6.97 -14.98
C ILE A 382 2.96 -5.57 -15.17
N LEU A 383 2.34 -4.57 -14.53
CA LEU A 383 2.86 -3.19 -14.54
C LEU A 383 4.27 -3.13 -13.93
N TYR A 384 4.49 -3.77 -12.78
CA TYR A 384 5.80 -3.77 -12.13
C TYR A 384 6.89 -4.34 -13.06
N ASN A 385 6.59 -5.45 -13.73
CA ASN A 385 7.47 -6.13 -14.67
C ASN A 385 7.76 -5.31 -15.94
N ILE A 386 6.79 -4.51 -16.41
CA ILE A 386 6.95 -3.63 -17.58
C ILE A 386 7.73 -2.35 -17.22
N PHE A 387 7.34 -1.66 -16.14
CA PHE A 387 7.93 -0.37 -15.78
C PHE A 387 9.25 -0.50 -15.01
N VAL A 388 9.30 -1.26 -13.93
CA VAL A 388 10.44 -1.25 -12.98
C VAL A 388 11.61 -2.10 -13.48
N ARG A 389 11.34 -3.22 -14.17
CA ARG A 389 12.39 -4.11 -14.71
C ARG A 389 12.96 -3.66 -16.05
N SER A 390 12.53 -2.52 -16.61
CA SER A 390 12.94 -2.05 -17.94
C SER A 390 13.98 -0.91 -17.96
N MET A 391 14.23 -0.19 -16.86
CA MET A 391 15.16 0.96 -16.81
C MET A 391 15.95 1.08 -15.49
N GLU A 392 16.84 2.09 -15.42
CA GLU A 392 17.40 2.63 -14.17
C GLU A 392 16.29 2.82 -13.12
N LYS A 393 16.63 2.49 -11.87
CA LYS A 393 15.65 2.14 -10.83
C LYS A 393 14.70 3.28 -10.43
N ASP A 394 14.99 4.55 -10.68
CA ASP A 394 14.23 5.64 -10.06
C ASP A 394 13.16 6.28 -10.97
N LYS A 395 13.45 6.53 -12.26
CA LYS A 395 12.44 7.09 -13.19
C LYS A 395 11.33 6.10 -13.47
N SER A 396 11.67 4.82 -13.62
CA SER A 396 10.73 3.71 -13.85
C SER A 396 9.71 3.54 -12.72
N LYS A 397 10.16 3.64 -11.46
CA LYS A 397 9.29 3.55 -10.28
C LYS A 397 8.24 4.65 -10.24
N LYS A 398 8.58 5.87 -10.66
CA LYS A 398 7.62 6.99 -10.72
C LYS A 398 6.49 6.70 -11.71
N PHE A 399 6.82 6.20 -12.90
CA PHE A 399 5.81 5.82 -13.89
C PHE A 399 4.93 4.66 -13.43
N TYR A 400 5.51 3.67 -12.75
CA TYR A 400 4.76 2.56 -12.16
C TYR A 400 3.70 3.07 -11.16
N ILE A 401 4.14 3.86 -10.19
CA ILE A 401 3.26 4.41 -9.14
C ILE A 401 2.21 5.36 -9.73
N ASP A 402 2.59 6.26 -10.65
CA ASP A 402 1.63 7.14 -11.34
C ASP A 402 0.57 6.34 -12.12
N THR A 403 0.98 5.28 -12.84
CA THR A 403 0.05 4.42 -13.59
C THR A 403 -0.94 3.71 -12.67
N ILE A 404 -0.49 3.21 -11.51
CA ILE A 404 -1.38 2.66 -10.49
C ILE A 404 -2.40 3.71 -10.03
N GLY A 405 -1.93 4.92 -9.70
CA GLY A 405 -2.79 6.04 -9.32
C GLY A 405 -3.85 6.35 -10.36
N ARG A 406 -3.49 6.34 -11.65
CA ARG A 406 -4.41 6.56 -12.77
C ARG A 406 -5.44 5.45 -12.90
N ILE A 407 -5.04 4.19 -12.73
CA ILE A 407 -5.96 3.04 -12.79
C ILE A 407 -7.00 3.13 -11.68
N PHE A 408 -6.60 3.40 -10.43
CA PHE A 408 -7.54 3.53 -9.30
C PHE A 408 -8.41 4.80 -9.36
N THR A 409 -8.06 5.81 -10.16
CA THR A 409 -8.82 7.07 -10.28
C THR A 409 -9.53 7.25 -11.61
N GLY A 410 -9.45 6.27 -12.53
CA GLY A 410 -10.07 6.37 -13.84
C GLY A 410 -9.44 7.41 -14.77
N LYS A 411 -8.21 7.87 -14.46
CA LYS A 411 -7.53 8.89 -15.26
C LYS A 411 -6.87 8.28 -16.49
N LYS A 412 -6.84 9.06 -17.58
CA LYS A 412 -6.22 8.67 -18.85
C LYS A 412 -4.73 8.33 -18.69
N ILE A 413 -4.28 7.29 -19.37
CA ILE A 413 -2.89 6.80 -19.42
C ILE A 413 -2.43 6.79 -20.86
N ASN A 414 -1.26 7.37 -21.13
CA ASN A 414 -0.72 7.51 -22.47
C ASN A 414 -0.35 6.13 -23.07
N TYR A 415 -0.96 5.78 -24.20
CA TYR A 415 -0.71 4.51 -24.91
C TYR A 415 0.75 4.35 -25.35
N ASN A 416 1.33 5.39 -25.96
CA ASN A 416 2.70 5.36 -26.49
C ASN A 416 3.73 5.17 -25.37
N LEU A 417 3.46 5.71 -24.18
CA LEU A 417 4.32 5.51 -23.01
C LEU A 417 4.33 4.05 -22.55
N ILE A 418 3.17 3.39 -22.50
CA ILE A 418 3.09 1.96 -22.15
C ILE A 418 3.85 1.13 -23.19
N LEU A 419 3.61 1.37 -24.48
CA LEU A 419 4.29 0.69 -25.57
C LEU A 419 5.81 0.86 -25.51
N PHE A 420 6.29 2.07 -25.22
CA PHE A 420 7.71 2.34 -25.08
C PHE A 420 8.37 1.44 -24.04
N PHE A 421 7.80 1.34 -22.83
CA PHE A 421 8.33 0.48 -21.78
C PHE A 421 8.21 -1.01 -22.11
N LEU A 422 7.07 -1.42 -22.64
CA LEU A 422 6.78 -2.80 -23.02
C LEU A 422 7.76 -3.30 -24.10
N ILE A 423 7.91 -2.54 -25.19
CA ILE A 423 8.84 -2.88 -26.28
C ILE A 423 10.28 -2.87 -25.82
N LYS A 424 10.68 -1.94 -24.96
CA LYS A 424 12.02 -1.95 -24.39
C LYS A 424 12.31 -3.26 -23.64
N ARG A 425 11.33 -3.77 -22.88
CA ARG A 425 11.44 -5.05 -22.17
C ARG A 425 11.47 -6.24 -23.12
N ILE A 426 10.61 -6.26 -24.13
CA ILE A 426 10.54 -7.31 -25.16
C ILE A 426 11.84 -7.37 -25.97
N ARG A 427 12.36 -6.22 -26.43
CA ARG A 427 13.64 -6.13 -27.16
C ARG A 427 14.79 -6.69 -26.34
N LYS A 428 14.84 -6.38 -25.03
CA LYS A 428 15.85 -6.95 -24.12
C LYS A 428 15.75 -8.48 -24.02
N ASN A 429 14.54 -9.04 -23.91
CA ASN A 429 14.35 -10.49 -23.93
C ASN A 429 14.80 -11.08 -25.27
N PHE A 430 14.36 -10.48 -26.37
CA PHE A 430 14.67 -10.94 -27.72
C PHE A 430 16.18 -10.97 -27.98
N SER A 431 16.90 -9.90 -27.66
CA SER A 431 18.37 -9.83 -27.82
C SER A 431 19.12 -10.84 -26.96
N ASN A 432 18.57 -11.21 -25.80
CA ASN A 432 19.16 -12.19 -24.89
C ASN A 432 18.68 -13.63 -25.17
N ASN A 433 18.00 -13.89 -26.30
CA ASN A 433 17.39 -15.17 -26.64
C ASN A 433 16.43 -15.72 -25.56
N ILE A 434 15.84 -14.84 -24.77
CA ILE A 434 14.77 -15.17 -23.81
C ILE A 434 13.44 -15.14 -24.56
N ASN A 435 12.58 -16.13 -24.30
CA ASN A 435 11.24 -16.21 -24.90
C ASN A 435 10.46 -14.90 -24.67
N THR A 436 9.86 -14.37 -25.75
CA THR A 436 9.09 -13.12 -25.73
C THR A 436 7.60 -13.30 -25.48
N LYS A 437 7.06 -14.52 -25.57
CA LYS A 437 5.62 -14.82 -25.53
C LYS A 437 4.96 -14.32 -24.26
N ASP A 438 5.49 -14.70 -23.09
CA ASP A 438 4.95 -14.29 -21.79
C ASP A 438 4.84 -12.76 -21.64
N MET A 439 5.92 -12.02 -21.92
CA MET A 439 5.93 -10.56 -21.80
C MET A 439 5.02 -9.89 -22.83
N THR A 440 4.94 -10.44 -24.04
CA THR A 440 4.11 -9.91 -25.13
C THR A 440 2.63 -10.09 -24.80
N LEU A 441 2.24 -11.27 -24.34
CA LEU A 441 0.86 -11.56 -23.93
C LEU A 441 0.46 -10.77 -22.68
N LYS A 442 1.32 -10.66 -21.66
CA LYS A 442 1.08 -9.79 -20.50
C LYS A 442 0.91 -8.32 -20.89
N GLY A 443 1.74 -7.84 -21.82
CA GLY A 443 1.62 -6.50 -22.38
C GLY A 443 0.31 -6.29 -23.14
N PHE A 444 -0.10 -7.27 -23.96
CA PHE A 444 -1.37 -7.24 -24.67
C PHE A 444 -2.56 -7.24 -23.71
N MET A 445 -2.52 -8.08 -22.67
CA MET A 445 -3.52 -8.13 -21.61
C MET A 445 -3.66 -6.79 -20.89
N LEU A 446 -2.54 -6.14 -20.55
CA LEU A 446 -2.55 -4.81 -19.95
C LEU A 446 -3.25 -3.80 -20.86
N LEU A 447 -2.91 -3.78 -22.16
CA LEU A 447 -3.53 -2.85 -23.11
C LEU A 447 -5.04 -3.07 -23.21
N LEU A 448 -5.50 -4.33 -23.29
CA LEU A 448 -6.92 -4.67 -23.30
C LEU A 448 -7.63 -4.28 -22.01
N TYR A 449 -7.01 -4.49 -20.85
CA TYR A 449 -7.56 -4.09 -19.56
C TYR A 449 -7.75 -2.58 -19.46
N LEU A 450 -6.75 -1.79 -19.86
CA LEU A 450 -6.83 -0.32 -19.85
C LEU A 450 -7.83 0.23 -20.88
N ASP A 451 -7.94 -0.42 -22.04
CA ASP A 451 -8.93 -0.08 -23.07
C ASP A 451 -10.36 -0.38 -22.58
N ALA A 452 -10.58 -1.54 -21.96
CA ALA A 452 -11.87 -1.93 -21.39
C ALA A 452 -12.33 -1.02 -20.24
N LEU A 453 -11.38 -0.44 -19.50
CA LEU A 453 -11.65 0.60 -18.50
C LEU A 453 -11.92 1.99 -19.11
N LEU A 454 -11.67 2.15 -20.42
CA LEU A 454 -11.70 3.41 -21.17
C LEU A 454 -10.70 4.46 -20.66
N ILE A 455 -9.58 4.00 -20.09
CA ILE A 455 -8.53 4.88 -19.55
C ILE A 455 -7.28 4.92 -20.42
N LEU A 456 -7.23 4.14 -21.50
CA LEU A 456 -6.14 4.21 -22.47
C LEU A 456 -6.33 5.42 -23.40
N ASP A 457 -5.37 6.33 -23.42
CA ASP A 457 -5.35 7.48 -24.31
C ASP A 457 -4.64 7.13 -25.63
N LYS A 458 -5.45 6.99 -26.67
CA LYS A 458 -5.08 6.64 -28.05
C LYS A 458 -5.03 7.85 -28.99
N SER A 459 -5.10 9.09 -28.47
CA SER A 459 -5.15 10.33 -29.29
C SER A 459 -4.02 10.47 -30.32
N ASN A 460 -2.87 9.81 -30.10
CA ASN A 460 -1.73 9.78 -31.03
C ASN A 460 -1.49 8.39 -31.68
N ALA A 461 -2.42 7.44 -31.55
CA ALA A 461 -2.26 6.03 -31.98
C ALA A 461 -2.83 5.74 -33.38
N GLY A 462 -2.92 6.78 -34.22
CA GLY A 462 -3.55 6.72 -35.54
C GLY A 462 -5.06 6.48 -35.43
N GLU A 463 -5.85 7.55 -35.34
CA GLU A 463 -7.29 7.44 -35.57
C GLU A 463 -7.55 7.21 -37.06
N SER A 464 -8.06 6.02 -37.40
CA SER A 464 -9.16 5.97 -38.35
C SER A 464 -10.41 5.57 -37.57
N MET A 465 -11.26 6.54 -37.24
CA MET A 465 -12.67 6.23 -37.02
C MET A 465 -13.27 5.80 -38.35
N GLU A 466 -13.06 4.54 -38.74
CA GLU A 466 -14.06 3.86 -39.53
C GLU A 466 -15.04 3.23 -38.54
N LYS A 467 -16.24 3.83 -38.48
CA LYS A 467 -17.43 3.06 -38.13
C LYS A 467 -17.45 1.88 -39.09
N SER A 468 -17.18 0.68 -38.58
CA SER A 468 -17.42 -0.55 -39.31
C SER A 468 -18.93 -0.74 -39.47
N LEU A 469 -19.51 -0.02 -40.41
CA LEU A 469 -20.76 -0.36 -41.07
C LEU A 469 -20.40 -0.59 -42.53
N ASN A 470 -19.98 -1.82 -42.82
CA ASN A 470 -20.23 -2.55 -44.06
C ASN A 470 -19.62 -3.93 -43.88
N GLN A 471 -20.47 -4.82 -43.38
CA GLN A 471 -20.20 -6.22 -43.17
C GLN A 471 -20.52 -6.93 -44.50
N ASP A 472 -19.57 -6.91 -45.44
CA ASP A 472 -19.60 -7.86 -46.54
C ASP A 472 -19.20 -9.22 -45.97
N VAL A 473 -20.18 -9.97 -45.49
CA VAL A 473 -20.03 -11.40 -45.19
C VAL A 473 -19.93 -12.13 -46.53
N PHE A 474 -18.74 -12.09 -47.15
CA PHE A 474 -18.37 -13.10 -48.12
C PHE A 474 -17.96 -14.35 -47.34
N GLU A 475 -18.62 -15.48 -47.60
CA GLU A 475 -18.16 -16.81 -47.20
C GLU A 475 -16.86 -17.14 -47.96
N GLU A 476 -15.74 -16.54 -47.52
CA GLU A 476 -14.42 -16.92 -48.00
C GLU A 476 -14.07 -18.29 -47.42
N LYS A 477 -14.14 -19.34 -48.25
CA LYS A 477 -13.85 -20.76 -47.92
C LYS A 477 -12.41 -21.05 -47.43
N ASN A 478 -11.58 -20.03 -47.25
CA ASN A 478 -10.17 -20.19 -46.88
C ASN A 478 -9.98 -20.17 -45.36
N GLU A 479 -9.56 -21.31 -44.80
CA GLU A 479 -9.32 -21.52 -43.36
C GLU A 479 -8.43 -20.41 -42.74
N ILE A 480 -7.37 -19.97 -43.44
CA ILE A 480 -6.46 -18.92 -42.94
C ILE A 480 -7.14 -17.55 -42.83
N VAL A 481 -7.98 -17.22 -43.82
CA VAL A 481 -8.71 -15.94 -43.80
C VAL A 481 -9.76 -15.96 -42.70
N HIS A 482 -10.42 -17.09 -42.50
CA HIS A 482 -11.36 -17.26 -41.39
C HIS A 482 -10.68 -17.08 -40.02
N ILE A 483 -9.50 -17.69 -39.81
CA ILE A 483 -8.71 -17.52 -38.58
C ILE A 483 -8.30 -16.05 -38.39
N ALA A 484 -7.79 -15.40 -39.44
CA ALA A 484 -7.41 -13.99 -39.38
C ALA A 484 -8.59 -13.09 -39.00
N ASN A 485 -9.75 -13.29 -39.64
CA ASN A 485 -10.97 -12.54 -39.35
C ASN A 485 -11.46 -12.81 -37.93
N LYS A 486 -11.39 -14.04 -37.41
CA LYS A 486 -11.73 -14.35 -36.01
C LYS A 486 -10.86 -13.54 -35.05
N VAL A 487 -9.54 -13.51 -35.25
CA VAL A 487 -8.61 -12.72 -34.42
C VAL A 487 -8.91 -11.23 -34.51
N PHE A 488 -9.05 -10.67 -35.71
CA PHE A 488 -9.28 -9.24 -35.89
C PHE A 488 -10.63 -8.78 -35.36
N ASN A 489 -11.68 -9.60 -35.49
CA ASN A 489 -12.99 -9.30 -34.93
C ASN A 489 -12.99 -9.39 -33.39
N GLN A 490 -12.32 -10.40 -32.82
CA GLN A 490 -12.21 -10.57 -31.37
C GLN A 490 -11.49 -9.40 -30.71
N TYR A 491 -10.49 -8.81 -31.38
CA TYR A 491 -9.69 -7.69 -30.86
C TYR A 491 -9.81 -6.43 -31.72
N GLY A 492 -11.02 -6.12 -32.20
CA GLY A 492 -11.27 -5.05 -33.18
C GLY A 492 -10.79 -3.66 -32.75
N SER A 493 -10.88 -3.31 -31.46
CA SER A 493 -10.38 -2.03 -30.94
C SER A 493 -8.85 -1.90 -31.00
N PHE A 494 -8.15 -3.02 -31.17
CA PHE A 494 -6.70 -3.13 -31.31
C PHE A 494 -6.31 -3.23 -32.80
N PHE A 495 -6.99 -4.07 -33.57
CA PHE A 495 -6.80 -4.17 -35.03
C PHE A 495 -7.69 -3.19 -35.81
N ASN A 496 -7.68 -1.93 -35.38
CA ASN A 496 -8.55 -0.87 -35.88
C ASN A 496 -8.08 -0.23 -37.20
N SER A 497 -6.94 -0.67 -37.74
CA SER A 497 -6.45 -0.23 -39.05
C SER A 497 -5.85 -1.40 -39.82
N ASP A 498 -5.91 -1.32 -41.15
CA ASP A 498 -5.39 -2.37 -42.02
C ASP A 498 -3.88 -2.53 -41.89
N ILE A 499 -3.15 -1.45 -41.57
CA ILE A 499 -1.71 -1.55 -41.33
C ILE A 499 -1.37 -2.41 -40.11
N LYS A 500 -2.14 -2.29 -39.02
CA LYS A 500 -1.93 -3.10 -37.81
C LYS A 500 -2.18 -4.59 -38.09
N LYS A 501 -3.18 -4.90 -38.92
CA LYS A 501 -3.46 -6.26 -39.41
C LYS A 501 -2.31 -6.80 -40.25
N ALA A 502 -1.80 -6.01 -41.20
CA ALA A 502 -0.69 -6.41 -42.07
C ALA A 502 0.59 -6.72 -41.27
N ILE A 503 0.99 -5.80 -40.38
CA ILE A 503 2.20 -5.95 -39.54
C ILE A 503 2.10 -7.20 -38.64
N PHE A 504 0.92 -7.45 -38.07
CA PHE A 504 0.67 -8.65 -37.27
C PHE A 504 0.82 -9.94 -38.08
N LEU A 505 0.20 -10.02 -39.26
CA LEU A 505 0.30 -11.20 -40.13
C LEU A 505 1.73 -11.42 -40.64
N GLU A 506 2.48 -10.36 -40.91
CA GLU A 506 3.89 -10.47 -41.27
C GLU A 506 4.74 -11.02 -40.10
N GLY A 507 4.40 -10.64 -38.87
CA GLY A 507 4.94 -11.25 -37.65
C GLY A 507 4.65 -12.75 -37.55
N VAL A 508 3.41 -13.16 -37.83
CA VAL A 508 3.00 -14.57 -37.89
C VAL A 508 3.85 -15.33 -38.91
N LEU A 509 3.93 -14.83 -40.14
CA LEU A 509 4.70 -15.44 -41.23
C LEU A 509 6.20 -15.55 -40.88
N THR A 510 6.74 -14.51 -40.25
CA THR A 510 8.12 -14.49 -39.77
C THR A 510 8.38 -15.62 -38.77
N GLN A 511 7.50 -15.81 -37.78
CA GLN A 511 7.69 -16.88 -36.80
C GLN A 511 7.57 -18.27 -37.44
N LYS A 512 6.65 -18.46 -38.39
CA LYS A 512 6.56 -19.71 -39.16
C LYS A 512 7.85 -20.03 -39.91
N LEU A 513 8.49 -19.03 -40.53
CA LEU A 513 9.83 -19.19 -41.12
C LEU A 513 10.88 -19.58 -40.07
N LEU A 514 10.92 -18.90 -38.91
CA LEU A 514 11.88 -19.23 -37.85
C LEU A 514 11.70 -20.65 -37.33
N ASN A 515 10.46 -21.12 -37.19
CA ASN A 515 10.14 -22.50 -36.78
C ASN A 515 10.69 -23.51 -37.80
N ILE A 516 10.50 -23.26 -39.11
CA ILE A 516 11.08 -24.09 -40.19
C ILE A 516 12.62 -24.12 -40.09
N GLN A 517 13.26 -22.97 -39.93
CA GLN A 517 14.72 -22.90 -39.83
C GLN A 517 15.24 -23.69 -38.63
N TYR A 518 14.58 -23.55 -37.48
CA TYR A 518 14.96 -24.26 -36.27
C TYR A 518 14.75 -25.77 -36.42
N ARG A 519 13.65 -26.21 -37.03
CA ARG A 519 13.41 -27.64 -37.29
C ARG A 519 14.50 -28.24 -38.18
N ASP A 520 14.84 -27.57 -39.28
CA ASP A 520 15.75 -28.11 -40.29
C ASP A 520 17.23 -27.99 -39.92
N LYS A 521 17.62 -26.92 -39.21
CA LYS A 521 19.04 -26.57 -38.98
C LYS A 521 19.39 -26.31 -37.52
N LYS A 522 18.45 -26.53 -36.58
CA LYS A 522 18.59 -26.23 -35.14
C LYS A 522 19.11 -24.81 -34.86
N SER A 523 18.88 -23.89 -35.78
CA SER A 523 19.32 -22.49 -35.74
C SER A 523 18.36 -21.61 -36.53
N THR A 524 18.27 -20.33 -36.17
CA THR A 524 17.34 -19.37 -36.81
C THR A 524 18.09 -18.17 -37.39
N PRO A 525 18.87 -18.33 -38.47
CA PRO A 525 19.69 -17.24 -39.03
C PRO A 525 18.86 -16.01 -39.45
N PHE A 526 17.59 -16.19 -39.81
CA PHE A 526 16.71 -15.08 -40.18
C PHE A 526 16.42 -14.14 -39.00
N ARG A 527 16.56 -14.62 -37.74
CA ARG A 527 16.37 -13.82 -36.53
C ARG A 527 17.25 -12.55 -36.52
N ASN A 528 18.45 -12.64 -37.09
CA ASN A 528 19.38 -11.50 -37.17
C ASN A 528 18.84 -10.36 -38.06
N LYS A 529 18.01 -10.68 -39.06
CA LYS A 529 17.39 -9.69 -39.95
C LYS A 529 16.31 -8.85 -39.26
N LEU A 530 15.79 -9.32 -38.11
CA LEU A 530 14.80 -8.60 -37.30
C LEU A 530 15.40 -7.43 -36.50
N ASN A 531 16.73 -7.23 -36.54
CA ASN A 531 17.44 -6.11 -35.92
C ASN A 531 17.05 -5.84 -34.45
N GLY A 532 16.98 -6.90 -33.66
CA GLY A 532 16.57 -6.79 -32.26
C GLY A 532 15.18 -6.17 -32.07
N LEU A 533 14.29 -6.33 -33.06
CA LEU A 533 12.93 -5.77 -33.11
C LEU A 533 12.89 -4.23 -33.11
N LYS A 534 13.95 -3.58 -33.58
CA LYS A 534 13.91 -2.15 -33.94
C LYS A 534 13.33 -2.03 -35.35
N LEU A 535 12.00 -2.07 -35.44
CA LEU A 535 11.24 -2.05 -36.68
C LEU A 535 10.65 -0.66 -36.91
N ASP A 536 10.67 -0.24 -38.17
CA ASP A 536 10.05 0.96 -38.72
C ASP A 536 9.33 0.56 -40.01
N GLU A 537 8.57 1.49 -40.60
CA GLU A 537 7.82 1.25 -41.85
C GLU A 537 8.71 0.68 -42.98
N LYS A 538 9.89 1.26 -43.18
CA LYS A 538 10.81 0.83 -44.25
C LYS A 538 11.26 -0.62 -44.04
N ARG A 539 11.55 -1.00 -42.81
CA ARG A 539 11.98 -2.35 -42.44
C ARG A 539 10.88 -3.37 -42.64
N ILE A 540 9.65 -3.07 -42.20
CA ILE A 540 8.49 -3.93 -42.41
C ILE A 540 8.30 -4.19 -43.91
N LYS A 541 8.23 -3.14 -44.74
CA LYS A 541 8.12 -3.29 -46.20
C LYS A 541 9.26 -4.12 -46.82
N THR A 542 10.45 -4.06 -46.24
CA THR A 542 11.64 -4.80 -46.72
C THR A 542 11.67 -6.26 -46.21
N LEU A 543 11.02 -6.58 -45.10
CA LEU A 543 11.05 -7.90 -44.48
C LEU A 543 10.21 -8.90 -45.26
N LEU A 544 8.99 -8.54 -45.68
CA LEU A 544 8.09 -9.41 -46.43
C LEU A 544 8.77 -10.13 -47.62
N PRO A 545 9.39 -9.44 -48.61
CA PRO A 545 10.05 -10.11 -49.73
C PRO A 545 11.23 -10.99 -49.29
N GLN A 546 11.91 -10.64 -48.19
CA GLN A 546 13.00 -11.47 -47.66
C GLN A 546 12.49 -12.74 -46.97
N ILE A 547 11.33 -12.68 -46.33
CA ILE A 547 10.67 -13.84 -45.72
C ILE A 547 10.22 -14.79 -46.83
N GLN A 548 9.56 -14.26 -47.87
CA GLN A 548 9.11 -15.02 -49.04
C GLN A 548 10.27 -15.75 -49.72
N ALA A 549 11.33 -15.01 -50.08
CA ALA A 549 12.52 -15.60 -50.69
C ALA A 549 13.12 -16.72 -49.81
N LYS A 550 13.13 -16.54 -48.49
CA LYS A 550 13.64 -17.56 -47.57
C LYS A 550 12.71 -18.76 -47.40
N LEU A 551 11.40 -18.61 -47.55
CA LEU A 551 10.49 -19.76 -47.55
C LEU A 551 10.63 -20.58 -48.84
N GLU A 552 10.81 -19.91 -49.98
CA GLU A 552 11.09 -20.55 -51.28
C GLU A 552 12.46 -21.24 -51.28
N ASP A 553 13.51 -20.62 -50.72
CA ASP A 553 14.85 -21.23 -50.58
C ASP A 553 14.82 -22.57 -49.83
N TYR A 554 13.91 -22.74 -48.87
CA TYR A 554 13.75 -23.99 -48.13
C TYR A 554 12.82 -24.98 -48.84
N GLY A 555 12.14 -24.57 -49.91
CA GLY A 555 11.09 -25.35 -50.58
C GLY A 555 9.84 -25.53 -49.73
N LYS A 556 9.63 -24.67 -48.72
CA LYS A 556 8.61 -24.82 -47.67
C LYS A 556 7.60 -23.68 -47.63
N ASN A 557 7.36 -23.01 -48.76
CA ASN A 557 6.39 -21.92 -48.85
C ASN A 557 4.93 -22.41 -49.00
N TYR A 558 4.36 -22.90 -47.90
CA TYR A 558 2.94 -23.28 -47.83
C TYR A 558 2.06 -22.15 -47.28
N TYR A 559 2.62 -20.97 -47.02
CA TYR A 559 1.95 -19.85 -46.36
C TYR A 559 1.50 -18.75 -47.33
N LYS A 560 1.36 -19.08 -48.63
CA LYS A 560 0.98 -18.13 -49.70
C LYS A 560 -0.31 -17.37 -49.41
N GLU A 561 -1.25 -17.96 -48.68
CA GLU A 561 -2.49 -17.29 -48.29
C GLU A 561 -2.26 -16.21 -47.22
N ILE A 562 -1.32 -16.42 -46.28
CA ILE A 562 -0.90 -15.38 -45.33
C ILE A 562 -0.21 -14.25 -46.09
N GLU A 563 0.66 -14.57 -47.05
CA GLU A 563 1.32 -13.57 -47.90
C GLU A 563 0.32 -12.71 -48.68
N LYS A 564 -0.68 -13.34 -49.31
CA LYS A 564 -1.77 -12.63 -50.02
C LYS A 564 -2.53 -11.70 -49.09
N LEU A 565 -2.85 -12.14 -47.86
CA LEU A 565 -3.53 -11.30 -46.87
C LEU A 565 -2.66 -10.11 -46.45
N ILE A 566 -1.36 -10.32 -46.20
CA ILE A 566 -0.43 -9.23 -45.87
C ILE A 566 -0.42 -8.20 -47.00
N SER A 567 -0.26 -8.65 -48.26
CA SER A 567 -0.28 -7.76 -49.43
C SER A 567 -1.61 -7.02 -49.57
N LYS A 568 -2.76 -7.70 -49.37
CA LYS A 568 -4.10 -7.09 -49.38
C LYS A 568 -4.21 -5.95 -48.37
N TYR A 569 -3.77 -6.17 -47.13
CA TYR A 569 -3.83 -5.14 -46.10
C TYR A 569 -2.80 -4.02 -46.28
N PHE A 570 -1.60 -4.30 -46.80
CA PHE A 570 -0.65 -3.24 -47.16
C PHE A 570 -1.18 -2.33 -48.27
N LEU A 571 -1.85 -2.89 -49.27
CA LEU A 571 -2.48 -2.10 -50.33
C LEU A 571 -3.58 -1.19 -49.77
N LYS A 572 -4.42 -1.70 -48.87
CA LYS A 572 -5.46 -0.89 -48.23
C LYS A 572 -4.91 0.19 -47.30
N ALA A 573 -3.79 -0.08 -46.62
CA ALA A 573 -3.15 0.86 -45.71
C ALA A 573 -2.51 2.07 -46.40
N GLY A 574 -2.20 1.97 -47.70
CA GLY A 574 -1.54 3.04 -48.45
C GLY A 574 -0.08 3.30 -48.04
N GLU A 575 0.45 4.45 -48.46
CA GLU A 575 1.89 4.75 -48.38
C GLU A 575 2.34 5.53 -47.14
N LYS A 576 1.43 6.20 -46.41
CA LYS A 576 1.77 7.04 -45.24
C LYS A 576 1.18 6.43 -43.98
N TRP A 577 1.98 5.63 -43.27
CA TRP A 577 1.50 4.99 -42.04
C TRP A 577 1.58 5.95 -40.85
N ASN A 578 0.43 6.31 -40.27
CA ASN A 578 0.38 7.12 -39.05
C ASN A 578 0.46 6.23 -37.80
N ILE A 579 1.62 5.57 -37.60
CA ILE A 579 1.84 4.59 -36.52
C ILE A 579 3.26 4.72 -35.96
N ASP A 580 3.42 4.67 -34.63
CA ASP A 580 4.72 4.78 -33.97
C ASP A 580 5.59 3.53 -34.17
N ASN A 581 6.91 3.68 -34.19
CA ASN A 581 7.84 2.56 -34.36
C ASN A 581 7.76 1.51 -33.24
N ASN A 582 7.44 1.90 -31.99
CA ASN A 582 7.19 0.92 -30.92
C ASN A 582 5.86 0.21 -31.14
N GLU A 583 4.85 0.90 -31.67
CA GLU A 583 3.58 0.27 -32.04
C GLU A 583 3.78 -0.74 -33.18
N ILE A 584 4.48 -0.38 -34.26
CA ILE A 584 4.90 -1.30 -35.33
C ILE A 584 5.58 -2.54 -34.75
N SER A 585 6.59 -2.31 -33.90
CA SER A 585 7.35 -3.39 -33.28
C SER A 585 6.46 -4.28 -32.41
N PHE A 586 5.44 -3.71 -31.76
CA PHE A 586 4.54 -4.46 -30.88
C PHE A 586 3.60 -5.35 -31.66
N TYR A 587 2.91 -4.84 -32.68
CA TYR A 587 2.03 -5.67 -33.52
C TYR A 587 2.79 -6.79 -34.21
N PHE A 588 4.02 -6.54 -34.68
CA PHE A 588 4.84 -7.55 -35.32
C PHE A 588 5.18 -8.68 -34.35
N VAL A 589 5.64 -8.34 -33.14
CA VAL A 589 6.01 -9.33 -32.13
C VAL A 589 4.78 -10.04 -31.56
N LEU A 590 3.65 -9.35 -31.44
CA LEU A 590 2.37 -9.97 -31.09
C LEU A 590 2.00 -11.06 -32.11
N GLY A 591 2.13 -10.75 -33.40
CA GLY A 591 1.99 -11.72 -34.49
C GLY A 591 2.92 -12.92 -34.36
N MET A 592 4.21 -12.67 -34.12
CA MET A 592 5.18 -13.75 -33.90
C MET A 592 4.77 -14.68 -32.76
N ASN A 593 4.35 -14.14 -31.62
CA ASN A 593 4.02 -14.94 -30.44
C ASN A 593 2.59 -15.55 -30.47
N MET A 594 1.78 -15.19 -31.48
CA MET A 594 0.44 -15.73 -31.75
C MET A 594 0.40 -16.62 -32.99
N ALA A 595 1.56 -16.94 -33.59
CA ALA A 595 1.63 -17.73 -34.82
C ALA A 595 1.01 -19.14 -34.69
N ASP A 596 0.98 -19.69 -33.48
CA ASP A 596 0.40 -21.00 -33.17
C ASP A 596 -1.12 -21.06 -33.44
N ILE A 597 -1.80 -19.90 -33.45
CA ILE A 597 -3.24 -19.82 -33.75
C ILE A 597 -3.50 -20.07 -35.25
N PHE A 598 -2.51 -19.78 -36.10
CA PHE A 598 -2.59 -19.95 -37.55
C PHE A 598 -2.08 -21.35 -37.95
N VAL A 599 -2.89 -22.38 -37.64
CA VAL A 599 -2.58 -23.78 -37.99
C VAL A 599 -3.00 -24.06 -39.43
N ILE A 600 -2.08 -24.63 -40.22
CA ILE A 600 -2.38 -25.17 -41.56
C ILE A 600 -2.25 -26.69 -41.50
N LYS A 601 -3.04 -27.45 -42.26
CA LYS A 601 -3.00 -28.94 -42.28
C LYS A 601 -1.59 -29.53 -42.47
N LYS A 602 -0.70 -28.83 -43.17
CA LYS A 602 0.71 -29.21 -43.37
C LYS A 602 1.60 -28.98 -42.15
N ASP A 603 1.19 -28.15 -41.20
CA ASP A 603 1.89 -27.99 -39.91
C ASP A 603 1.63 -29.23 -39.02
N MET A 604 0.40 -29.76 -39.03
CA MET A 604 0.00 -30.94 -38.24
C MET A 604 0.68 -32.23 -38.71
N ALA A 605 0.81 -32.44 -40.03
CA ALA A 605 1.46 -33.62 -40.59
C ALA A 605 2.96 -33.74 -40.27
N VAL A 606 3.58 -32.70 -39.68
CA VAL A 606 5.00 -32.68 -39.31
C VAL A 606 5.19 -32.54 -37.79
N GLU A 607 4.11 -32.46 -37.00
CA GLU A 607 4.15 -32.54 -35.53
C GLU A 607 3.94 -33.99 -35.04
N GLU A 608 3.43 -34.88 -35.90
CA GLU A 608 3.27 -36.32 -35.65
C GLU A 608 4.49 -37.17 -36.03
N GLU A 609 5.55 -36.56 -36.58
CA GLU A 609 6.90 -37.13 -36.84
C GLU A 609 7.94 -36.51 -35.90
#